data_AF-A0A1G0FAC3-F1
#
_entry.id   AF-A0A1G0FAC3-F1
#
_cell.length_a   1.000
_cell.length_b   1.000
_cell.length_c   1.000
_cell.angle_alpha   90.00
_cell.angle_beta   90.00
_cell.angle_gamma   90.00
#
_symmetry.space_group_name_H-M   'P 1'
#
loop_
_entity.id
_entity.type
_entity.pdbx_description
1 polymer ?
#
loop_
_entity_poly.entity_id
_entity_poly.type
_entity_poly.pdbx_seq_one_letter_code
_entity_poly.pdbx_strand_id
1 'polypeptide(L)'
;MLGAKNIFQTYVAPEIVGKTSNETISIFCTLDYNYFYNIAKKYKLKERQISSLVGFKDEFFVLTLIRQIIKELGFENAYYAKKVTANRKSGLSARKVFHNDKEFILKLGGDFVIFRRKDDKPLMIIECKEYIDMIRLKELIGESRVIKDNISGSVNLLEGIKFCVFANVLELTEEWGASLESSNLRHGIDKIFILREGKRKDKNNKPRKTTLFEFKDFIVSFLKNGR
;
A
#
# COMPACT_ATOMS: atom_id res chain seq x y z
N MET A 1 13.52 -1.69 -26.80
CA MET A 1 13.36 -2.62 -25.64
C MET A 1 12.13 -2.20 -24.85
N LEU A 2 11.15 -3.09 -24.65
CA LEU A 2 10.02 -2.80 -23.77
C LEU A 2 10.52 -2.76 -22.31
N GLY A 3 10.22 -1.69 -21.58
CA GLY A 3 10.55 -1.58 -20.16
C GLY A 3 9.58 -2.41 -19.28
N ALA A 4 10.01 -2.74 -18.05
CA ALA A 4 9.20 -3.49 -17.08
C ALA A 4 7.79 -2.91 -16.88
N LYS A 5 7.66 -1.57 -16.86
CA LYS A 5 6.37 -0.89 -16.73
C LYS A 5 5.43 -1.19 -17.90
N ASN A 6 5.95 -1.16 -19.13
CA ASN A 6 5.14 -1.42 -20.32
C ASN A 6 4.68 -2.88 -20.33
N ILE A 7 5.59 -3.82 -20.05
CA ILE A 7 5.25 -5.25 -19.95
C ILE A 7 4.20 -5.49 -18.87
N PHE A 8 4.36 -4.88 -17.70
CA PHE A 8 3.37 -4.98 -16.63
C PHE A 8 1.99 -4.49 -17.10
N GLN A 9 1.93 -3.28 -17.66
CA GLN A 9 0.66 -2.66 -18.05
C GLN A 9 -0.04 -3.41 -19.19
N THR A 10 0.72 -3.95 -20.14
CA THR A 10 0.14 -4.64 -21.30
C THR A 10 -0.24 -6.08 -21.02
N TYR A 11 0.56 -6.81 -20.24
CA TYR A 11 0.43 -8.28 -20.13
C TYR A 11 0.07 -8.78 -18.75
N VAL A 12 0.41 -8.05 -17.68
CA VAL A 12 0.15 -8.49 -16.30
C VAL A 12 -1.10 -7.84 -15.76
N ALA A 13 -1.17 -6.51 -15.80
CA ALA A 13 -2.27 -5.74 -15.23
C ALA A 13 -3.66 -6.21 -15.70
N PRO A 14 -3.91 -6.53 -16.98
CA PRO A 14 -5.23 -7.02 -17.40
C PRO A 14 -5.57 -8.42 -16.86
N GLU A 15 -4.56 -9.27 -16.65
CA GLU A 15 -4.77 -10.65 -16.18
C GLU A 15 -5.08 -10.70 -14.68
N ILE A 16 -4.68 -9.69 -13.90
CA ILE A 16 -4.79 -9.71 -12.44
C ILE A 16 -6.01 -8.96 -11.89
N VAL A 17 -6.87 -8.43 -12.76
CA VAL A 17 -8.08 -7.68 -12.38
C VAL A 17 -9.33 -8.48 -12.70
N GLY A 18 -10.04 -8.91 -11.65
CA GLY A 18 -11.35 -9.53 -11.79
C GLY A 18 -12.48 -8.51 -11.94
N LYS A 19 -13.70 -8.97 -12.16
CA LYS A 19 -14.91 -8.11 -12.22
C LYS A 19 -15.26 -7.53 -10.84
N THR A 20 -14.90 -8.25 -9.78
CA THR A 20 -15.10 -7.84 -8.38
C THR A 20 -13.80 -7.90 -7.59
N SER A 21 -13.76 -7.21 -6.45
CA SER A 21 -12.68 -7.25 -5.47
C SER A 21 -12.38 -8.69 -4.99
N ASN A 22 -13.42 -9.52 -4.83
CA ASN A 22 -13.26 -10.95 -4.47
C ASN A 22 -12.58 -11.77 -5.57
N GLU A 23 -12.95 -11.52 -6.81
CA GLU A 23 -12.37 -12.17 -7.99
C GLU A 23 -10.93 -11.73 -8.19
N THR A 24 -10.65 -10.41 -8.10
CA THR A 24 -9.30 -9.84 -8.12
C THR A 24 -8.40 -10.46 -7.05
N ILE A 25 -8.88 -10.60 -5.81
CA ILE A 25 -8.14 -11.28 -4.73
C ILE A 25 -7.86 -12.74 -5.12
N SER A 26 -8.88 -13.46 -5.61
CA SER A 26 -8.74 -14.88 -5.96
C SER A 26 -7.73 -15.10 -7.09
N ILE A 27 -7.76 -14.26 -8.13
CA ILE A 27 -6.79 -14.27 -9.23
C ILE A 27 -5.39 -13.98 -8.69
N PHE A 28 -5.22 -12.90 -7.91
CA PHE A 28 -3.90 -12.52 -7.38
C PHE A 28 -3.27 -13.61 -6.51
N CYS A 29 -4.07 -14.36 -5.75
CA CYS A 29 -3.60 -15.50 -4.95
C CYS A 29 -3.03 -16.65 -5.77
N THR A 30 -3.36 -16.74 -7.07
CA THR A 30 -2.77 -17.76 -7.95
C THR A 30 -1.35 -17.41 -8.39
N LEU A 31 -0.94 -16.15 -8.23
CA LEU A 31 0.33 -15.62 -8.72
C LEU A 31 1.44 -15.77 -7.67
N ASP A 32 2.35 -16.70 -7.95
CA ASP A 32 3.62 -16.80 -7.25
C ASP A 32 4.68 -15.87 -7.89
N TYR A 33 5.89 -15.84 -7.34
CA TYR A 33 6.96 -15.06 -7.97
C TYR A 33 7.42 -15.69 -9.30
N ASN A 34 7.29 -17.01 -9.48
CA ASN A 34 7.66 -17.67 -10.74
C ASN A 34 6.88 -17.13 -11.93
N TYR A 35 5.61 -16.80 -11.78
CA TYR A 35 4.83 -16.13 -12.81
C TYR A 35 5.54 -14.86 -13.32
N PHE A 36 5.97 -13.98 -12.40
CA PHE A 36 6.67 -12.74 -12.76
C PHE A 36 8.08 -12.99 -13.33
N TYR A 37 8.81 -13.97 -12.80
CA TYR A 37 10.12 -14.38 -13.35
C TYR A 37 9.99 -14.95 -14.77
N ASN A 38 8.96 -15.75 -15.04
CA ASN A 38 8.72 -16.34 -16.35
C ASN A 38 8.33 -15.27 -17.37
N ILE A 39 7.50 -14.29 -16.99
CA ILE A 39 7.21 -13.12 -17.81
C ILE A 39 8.48 -12.32 -18.08
N ALA A 40 9.27 -12.04 -17.04
CA ALA A 40 10.52 -11.31 -17.22
C ALA A 40 11.49 -12.02 -18.18
N LYS A 41 11.60 -13.36 -18.09
CA LYS A 41 12.40 -14.17 -19.00
C LYS A 41 11.87 -14.13 -20.43
N LYS A 42 10.55 -14.27 -20.63
CA LYS A 42 9.87 -14.19 -21.93
C LYS A 42 10.19 -12.88 -22.66
N TYR A 43 10.22 -11.76 -21.95
CA TYR A 43 10.52 -10.44 -22.51
C TYR A 43 11.97 -9.98 -22.37
N LYS A 44 12.89 -10.88 -21.97
CA LYS A 44 14.34 -10.62 -21.85
C LYS A 44 14.67 -9.40 -20.96
N LEU A 45 13.95 -9.26 -19.84
CA LEU A 45 14.20 -8.20 -18.85
C LEU A 45 15.51 -8.44 -18.08
N LYS A 46 16.26 -7.37 -17.80
CA LYS A 46 17.45 -7.40 -16.92
C LYS A 46 17.02 -7.58 -15.45
N GLU A 47 17.90 -8.09 -14.58
CA GLU A 47 17.59 -8.35 -13.16
C GLU A 47 16.91 -7.18 -12.45
N ARG A 48 17.44 -5.95 -12.59
CA ARG A 48 16.84 -4.74 -11.99
C ARG A 48 15.39 -4.48 -12.47
N GLN A 49 15.07 -4.88 -13.70
CA GLN A 49 13.74 -4.76 -14.28
C GLN A 49 12.79 -5.84 -13.76
N ILE A 50 13.30 -7.00 -13.35
CA ILE A 50 12.52 -8.06 -12.71
C ILE A 50 12.00 -7.58 -11.35
N SER A 51 12.88 -7.02 -10.51
CA SER A 51 12.48 -6.42 -9.23
C SER A 51 11.45 -5.31 -9.43
N SER A 52 11.61 -4.51 -10.49
CA SER A 52 10.65 -3.46 -10.83
C SER A 52 9.27 -4.04 -11.21
N LEU A 53 9.24 -5.12 -12.00
CA LEU A 53 8.01 -5.82 -12.38
C LEU A 53 7.27 -6.38 -11.14
N VAL A 54 8.02 -6.97 -10.21
CA VAL A 54 7.50 -7.49 -8.94
C VAL A 54 6.99 -6.36 -8.04
N GLY A 55 7.65 -5.20 -8.02
CA GLY A 55 7.20 -4.03 -7.25
C GLY A 55 5.93 -3.39 -7.80
N PHE A 56 5.79 -3.29 -9.12
CA PHE A 56 4.57 -2.74 -9.74
C PHE A 56 3.31 -3.54 -9.41
N LYS A 57 3.43 -4.85 -9.17
CA LYS A 57 2.27 -5.71 -8.88
C LYS A 57 1.53 -5.30 -7.61
N ASP A 58 2.24 -5.00 -6.53
CA ASP A 58 1.62 -4.75 -5.23
C ASP A 58 0.97 -3.38 -5.22
N GLU A 59 1.69 -2.42 -5.78
CA GLU A 59 1.19 -1.07 -6.01
C GLU A 59 -0.10 -1.08 -6.85
N PHE A 60 -0.05 -1.75 -8.00
CA PHE A 60 -1.21 -1.83 -8.88
C PHE A 60 -2.38 -2.56 -8.21
N PHE A 61 -2.09 -3.67 -7.53
CA PHE A 61 -3.10 -4.50 -6.87
C PHE A 61 -3.83 -3.72 -5.78
N VAL A 62 -3.10 -3.08 -4.85
CA VAL A 62 -3.69 -2.34 -3.72
C VAL A 62 -4.58 -1.20 -4.23
N LEU A 63 -4.11 -0.40 -5.18
CA LEU A 63 -4.94 0.68 -5.76
C LEU A 63 -6.18 0.16 -6.46
N THR A 64 -6.02 -0.91 -7.24
CA THR A 64 -7.14 -1.52 -7.97
C THR A 64 -8.18 -2.05 -7.01
N LEU A 65 -7.75 -2.77 -5.97
CA LEU A 65 -8.64 -3.36 -4.98
C LEU A 65 -9.43 -2.29 -4.22
N ILE A 66 -8.77 -1.22 -3.75
CA ILE A 66 -9.45 -0.12 -3.06
C ILE A 66 -10.48 0.55 -3.98
N ARG A 67 -10.13 0.79 -5.25
CA ARG A 67 -11.07 1.40 -6.22
C ARG A 67 -12.27 0.50 -6.50
N GLN A 68 -12.05 -0.81 -6.64
CA GLN A 68 -13.13 -1.77 -6.77
C GLN A 68 -14.04 -1.78 -5.55
N ILE A 69 -13.47 -1.77 -4.33
CA ILE A 69 -14.25 -1.71 -3.09
C ILE A 69 -15.10 -0.43 -3.04
N ILE A 70 -14.53 0.74 -3.33
CA ILE A 70 -15.27 2.01 -3.35
C ILE A 70 -16.44 1.93 -4.35
N LYS A 71 -16.19 1.38 -5.54
CA LYS A 71 -17.22 1.22 -6.58
C LYS A 71 -18.31 0.23 -6.19
N GLU A 72 -17.94 -0.93 -5.66
CA GLU A 72 -18.88 -1.96 -5.19
C GLU A 72 -19.78 -1.47 -4.06
N LEU A 73 -19.28 -0.59 -3.20
CA LEU A 73 -20.06 0.05 -2.14
C LEU A 73 -20.91 1.23 -2.63
N GLY A 74 -20.78 1.65 -3.89
CA GLY A 74 -21.48 2.83 -4.43
C GLY A 74 -20.96 4.16 -3.87
N PHE A 75 -19.70 4.20 -3.42
CA PHE A 75 -19.11 5.31 -2.66
C PHE A 75 -18.21 6.24 -3.49
N GLU A 76 -18.25 6.14 -4.82
CA GLU A 76 -17.39 6.90 -5.75
C GLU A 76 -17.56 8.42 -5.64
N ASN A 77 -18.75 8.88 -5.24
CA ASN A 77 -19.05 10.30 -4.98
C ASN A 77 -18.52 10.79 -3.62
N ALA A 78 -18.26 9.88 -2.69
CA ALA A 78 -17.81 10.22 -1.34
C ALA A 78 -16.29 10.07 -1.17
N TYR A 79 -15.68 9.09 -1.82
CA TYR A 79 -14.27 8.76 -1.64
C TYR A 79 -13.56 8.47 -2.96
N TYR A 80 -12.24 8.64 -2.96
CA TYR A 80 -11.36 8.19 -4.03
C TYR A 80 -9.98 7.80 -3.50
N ALA A 81 -9.24 7.03 -4.30
CA ALA A 81 -7.87 6.64 -3.98
C ALA A 81 -6.90 6.98 -5.12
N LYS A 82 -5.71 7.48 -4.75
CA LYS A 82 -4.61 7.77 -5.68
C LYS A 82 -3.26 7.42 -5.07
N LYS A 83 -2.29 7.14 -5.95
CA LYS A 83 -0.87 7.03 -5.59
C LYS A 83 -0.31 8.41 -5.24
N VAL A 84 0.47 8.52 -4.18
CA VAL A 84 1.10 9.77 -3.74
C VAL A 84 2.61 9.56 -3.57
N THR A 85 3.38 9.84 -4.62
CA THR A 85 4.84 9.73 -4.56
C THR A 85 5.47 11.00 -3.98
N ALA A 86 6.24 10.87 -2.89
CA ALA A 86 7.10 11.93 -2.40
C ALA A 86 8.36 12.05 -3.29
N ASN A 87 8.39 13.01 -4.22
CA ASN A 87 9.57 13.19 -5.08
C ASN A 87 10.41 14.41 -4.65
N ARG A 88 11.72 14.22 -4.40
CA ARG A 88 12.64 15.26 -3.91
C ARG A 88 12.99 16.35 -4.94
N LYS A 89 12.74 16.15 -6.24
CA LYS A 89 13.17 17.07 -7.32
C LYS A 89 12.05 17.91 -7.97
N SER A 90 10.78 17.53 -7.83
CA SER A 90 9.68 18.19 -8.58
C SER A 90 8.66 18.90 -7.70
N GLY A 91 8.87 18.97 -6.38
CA GLY A 91 7.94 19.67 -5.49
C GLY A 91 6.50 19.14 -5.55
N LEU A 92 6.27 17.88 -5.94
CA LEU A 92 4.94 17.26 -5.84
C LEU A 92 4.68 16.94 -4.37
N SER A 93 4.30 18.00 -3.65
CA SER A 93 3.71 18.02 -2.33
C SER A 93 2.40 17.23 -2.34
N ALA A 94 2.19 16.32 -1.38
CA ALA A 94 0.91 15.63 -1.22
C ALA A 94 -0.26 16.62 -1.02
N ARG A 95 0.05 17.77 -0.39
CA ARG A 95 -0.67 19.04 -0.43
C ARG A 95 0.23 20.08 0.22
N LYS A 96 0.15 21.33 -0.19
CA LYS A 96 0.55 22.45 0.67
C LYS A 96 -0.56 22.62 1.69
N VAL A 97 -0.25 22.47 2.98
CA VAL A 97 -1.22 22.75 4.04
C VAL A 97 -0.78 23.99 4.77
N PHE A 98 -1.69 24.95 4.88
CA PHE A 98 -1.45 26.20 5.57
C PHE A 98 -1.85 26.04 7.04
N HIS A 99 -0.96 26.40 7.94
CA HIS A 99 -1.22 26.47 9.37
C HIS A 99 -0.53 27.70 9.97
N ASN A 100 -1.30 28.56 10.65
CA ASN A 100 -0.83 29.84 11.21
C ASN A 100 -0.01 30.67 10.22
N ASP A 101 -0.55 30.87 9.00
CA ASP A 101 0.08 31.59 7.89
C ASP A 101 1.46 31.06 7.43
N LYS A 102 1.84 29.86 7.89
CA LYS A 102 3.02 29.12 7.44
C LYS A 102 2.60 27.97 6.53
N GLU A 103 3.28 27.88 5.39
CA GLU A 103 3.10 26.79 4.44
C GLU A 103 3.86 25.55 4.92
N PHE A 104 3.13 24.48 5.23
CA PHE A 104 3.70 23.17 5.50
C PHE A 104 3.60 22.30 4.25
N ILE A 105 4.76 21.94 3.70
CA ILE A 105 4.84 20.94 2.64
C ILE A 105 4.74 19.56 3.31
N LEU A 106 3.53 19.01 3.31
CA LEU A 106 3.29 17.64 3.74
C LEU A 106 3.96 16.68 2.76
N LYS A 107 5.13 16.18 3.15
CA LYS A 107 5.79 15.04 2.51
C LYS A 107 5.16 13.75 3.02
N LEU A 108 3.91 13.50 2.63
CA LEU A 108 3.33 12.18 2.77
C LEU A 108 3.95 11.30 1.68
N GLY A 109 4.95 10.50 2.06
CA GLY A 109 5.20 9.23 1.39
C GLY A 109 4.01 8.33 1.71
N GLY A 110 3.39 7.80 0.66
CA GLY A 110 2.21 6.96 0.73
C GLY A 110 2.06 6.30 -0.61
N ASP A 111 2.34 5.00 -0.71
CA ASP A 111 2.11 4.31 -1.98
C ASP A 111 0.65 4.51 -2.42
N PHE A 112 -0.30 4.51 -1.48
CA PHE A 112 -1.69 4.94 -1.74
C PHE A 112 -2.29 5.73 -0.59
N VAL A 113 -3.17 6.68 -0.96
CA VAL A 113 -3.95 7.44 0.00
C VAL A 113 -5.43 7.45 -0.42
N ILE A 114 -6.31 7.18 0.54
CA ILE A 114 -7.77 7.31 0.40
C ILE A 114 -8.17 8.71 0.87
N PHE A 115 -8.94 9.39 0.05
CA PHE A 115 -9.41 10.75 0.28
C PHE A 115 -10.94 10.79 0.36
N ARG A 116 -11.44 11.71 1.18
CA ARG A 116 -12.81 12.19 1.09
C ARG A 116 -12.92 13.19 -0.05
N ARG A 117 -13.91 13.02 -0.93
CA ARG A 117 -14.05 13.82 -2.14
C ARG A 117 -14.47 15.25 -1.87
N LYS A 118 -15.32 15.50 -0.86
CA LYS A 118 -15.92 16.83 -0.61
C LYS A 118 -14.89 17.93 -0.33
N ASP A 119 -13.75 17.58 0.25
CA ASP A 119 -12.72 18.51 0.74
C ASP A 119 -11.28 18.04 0.44
N ASP A 120 -11.14 16.93 -0.31
CA ASP A 120 -9.88 16.22 -0.53
C ASP A 120 -9.13 15.94 0.79
N LYS A 121 -9.85 15.69 1.89
CA LYS A 121 -9.24 15.31 3.18
C LYS A 121 -8.63 13.90 3.03
N PRO A 122 -7.32 13.69 3.24
CA PRO A 122 -6.78 12.34 3.29
C PRO A 122 -7.25 11.67 4.58
N LEU A 123 -7.74 10.44 4.47
CA LEU A 123 -8.31 9.69 5.59
C LEU A 123 -7.52 8.44 5.93
N MET A 124 -6.82 7.85 4.96
CA MET A 124 -5.99 6.67 5.18
C MET A 124 -4.80 6.67 4.25
N ILE A 125 -3.62 6.39 4.79
CA ILE A 125 -2.36 6.16 4.08
C ILE A 125 -2.05 4.67 4.13
N ILE A 126 -1.61 4.13 3.01
CA ILE A 126 -1.24 2.72 2.85
C ILE A 126 0.15 2.67 2.22
N GLU A 127 1.12 2.21 3.00
CA GLU A 127 2.50 1.97 2.58
C GLU A 127 2.65 0.53 2.05
N CYS A 128 3.17 0.37 0.83
CA CYS A 128 3.41 -0.94 0.24
C CYS A 128 4.90 -1.29 0.34
N LYS A 129 5.22 -2.44 0.96
CA LYS A 129 6.61 -2.89 1.10
C LYS A 129 6.80 -4.28 0.50
N GLU A 130 7.93 -4.48 -0.16
CA GLU A 130 8.30 -5.84 -0.58
C GLU A 130 8.51 -6.73 0.65
N TYR A 131 9.14 -6.21 1.69
CA TYR A 131 9.36 -6.89 2.96
C TYR A 131 9.48 -5.88 4.11
N ILE A 132 9.28 -6.35 5.33
CA ILE A 132 9.53 -5.58 6.55
C ILE A 132 10.65 -6.27 7.34
N ASP A 133 11.81 -5.63 7.42
CA ASP A 133 12.88 -5.96 8.36
C ASP A 133 12.90 -4.93 9.52
N MET A 134 13.87 -5.04 10.42
CA MET A 134 14.00 -4.13 11.56
C MET A 134 14.20 -2.66 11.16
N ILE A 135 14.95 -2.41 10.10
CA ILE A 135 15.26 -1.06 9.63
C ILE A 135 13.99 -0.44 9.05
N ARG A 136 13.28 -1.17 8.18
CA ARG A 136 12.06 -0.71 7.54
C ARG A 136 10.94 -0.51 8.54
N LEU A 137 10.85 -1.38 9.56
CA LEU A 137 9.89 -1.18 10.65
C LEU A 137 10.15 0.12 11.40
N LYS A 138 11.40 0.44 11.74
CA LYS A 138 11.76 1.71 12.38
C LYS A 138 11.44 2.92 11.51
N GLU A 139 11.69 2.84 10.20
CA GLU A 139 11.31 3.88 9.24
C GLU A 139 9.80 4.11 9.24
N LEU A 140 9.01 3.03 9.12
CA LEU A 140 7.53 3.09 9.13
C LEU A 140 6.97 3.66 10.44
N ILE A 141 7.55 3.30 11.59
CA ILE A 141 7.18 3.88 12.88
C ILE A 141 7.46 5.39 12.86
N GLY A 142 8.66 5.79 12.45
CA GLY A 142 9.04 7.20 12.35
C GLY A 142 8.10 8.01 11.45
N GLU A 143 7.76 7.48 10.28
CA GLU A 143 6.80 8.10 9.35
C GLU A 143 5.40 8.24 9.97
N SER A 144 4.87 7.16 10.56
CA SER A 144 3.54 7.18 11.17
C SER A 144 3.43 8.17 12.34
N ARG A 145 4.50 8.31 13.14
CA ARG A 145 4.58 9.29 14.24
C ARG A 145 4.61 10.72 13.74
N VAL A 146 5.40 11.01 12.72
CA VAL A 146 5.39 12.35 12.11
C VAL A 146 3.99 12.71 11.64
N ILE A 147 3.27 11.77 11.02
CA ILE A 147 1.91 12.02 10.52
C ILE A 147 0.92 12.22 11.67
N LYS A 148 0.92 11.35 12.68
CA LYS A 148 -0.11 11.36 13.73
C LYS A 148 0.19 12.29 14.91
N ASP A 149 1.43 12.31 15.37
CA ASP A 149 1.79 13.08 16.56
C ASP A 149 2.03 14.54 16.16
N ASN A 150 2.84 14.76 15.13
CA ASN A 150 3.28 16.11 14.78
C ASN A 150 2.28 16.81 13.86
N ILE A 151 1.87 16.14 12.78
CA ILE A 151 1.10 16.80 11.73
C ILE A 151 -0.39 16.77 12.05
N SER A 152 -0.97 15.64 12.43
CA SER A 152 -2.40 15.56 12.74
C SER A 152 -2.81 16.43 13.93
N GLY A 153 -1.98 16.54 14.97
CA GLY A 153 -2.25 17.43 16.10
C GLY A 153 -2.12 18.92 15.74
N SER A 154 -1.21 19.28 14.82
CA SER A 154 -1.05 20.68 14.39
C SER A 154 -2.05 21.08 13.31
N VAL A 155 -2.51 20.12 12.52
CA VAL A 155 -3.35 20.32 11.35
C VAL A 155 -4.63 19.51 11.59
N ASN A 156 -5.63 20.12 12.22
CA ASN A 156 -6.95 19.50 12.51
C ASN A 156 -7.60 18.82 11.28
N LEU A 157 -7.17 19.17 10.07
CA LEU A 157 -7.55 18.50 8.81
C LEU A 157 -7.02 17.06 8.67
N LEU A 158 -6.19 16.55 9.56
CA LEU A 158 -5.67 15.18 9.51
C LEU A 158 -6.03 14.37 10.75
N GLU A 159 -6.81 14.96 11.65
CA GLU A 159 -7.34 14.27 12.82
C GLU A 159 -8.06 12.99 12.42
N GLY A 160 -7.65 11.88 13.05
CA GLY A 160 -8.18 10.54 12.81
C GLY A 160 -7.62 9.81 11.60
N ILE A 161 -6.60 10.35 10.90
CA ILE A 161 -5.99 9.67 9.75
C ILE A 161 -5.47 8.28 10.11
N LYS A 162 -5.76 7.31 9.25
CA LYS A 162 -5.25 5.94 9.37
C LYS A 162 -3.92 5.76 8.65
N PHE A 163 -3.02 4.99 9.22
CA PHE A 163 -1.73 4.63 8.64
C PHE A 163 -1.58 3.11 8.63
N CYS A 164 -1.61 2.51 7.45
CA CYS A 164 -1.56 1.06 7.29
C CYS A 164 -0.34 0.65 6.47
N VAL A 165 0.13 -0.57 6.69
CA VAL A 165 1.24 -1.16 5.94
C VAL A 165 0.78 -2.44 5.28
N PHE A 166 1.05 -2.56 3.99
CA PHE A 166 0.78 -3.72 3.17
C PHE A 166 2.12 -4.29 2.71
N ALA A 167 2.53 -5.45 3.20
CA ALA A 167 3.84 -6.02 2.89
C ALA A 167 3.75 -7.46 2.40
N ASN A 168 4.66 -7.88 1.50
CA ASN A 168 4.65 -9.29 1.08
C ASN A 168 5.12 -10.21 2.20
N VAL A 169 6.26 -9.94 2.83
CA VAL A 169 6.84 -10.82 3.85
C VAL A 169 7.33 -10.04 5.07
N LEU A 170 7.34 -10.71 6.22
CA LEU A 170 7.93 -10.24 7.46
C LEU A 170 9.27 -10.94 7.66
N GLU A 171 10.37 -10.19 7.64
CA GLU A 171 11.74 -10.67 7.84
C GLU A 171 12.27 -10.15 9.20
N LEU A 172 11.50 -10.41 10.26
CA LEU A 172 11.90 -10.17 11.64
C LEU A 172 12.30 -11.47 12.32
N THR A 173 13.09 -11.37 13.38
CA THR A 173 13.31 -12.51 14.28
C THR A 173 12.01 -12.88 15.00
N GLU A 174 11.85 -14.13 15.41
CA GLU A 174 10.62 -14.65 16.01
C GLU A 174 10.14 -13.82 17.20
N GLU A 175 11.06 -13.40 18.07
CA GLU A 175 10.79 -12.54 19.24
C GLU A 175 10.18 -11.19 18.84
N TRP A 176 10.66 -10.58 17.76
CA TRP A 176 10.19 -9.28 17.28
C TRP A 176 8.89 -9.40 16.49
N GLY A 177 8.72 -10.50 15.74
CA GLY A 177 7.45 -10.83 15.11
C GLY A 177 6.33 -11.02 16.13
N ALA A 178 6.58 -11.77 17.21
CA ALA A 178 5.64 -11.97 18.30
C ALA A 178 5.27 -10.67 19.04
N SER A 179 6.22 -9.74 19.13
CA SER A 179 6.02 -8.44 19.78
C SER A 179 5.27 -7.43 18.91
N LEU A 180 5.11 -7.66 17.61
CA LEU A 180 4.58 -6.65 16.68
C LEU A 180 3.12 -6.25 16.98
N GLU A 181 2.30 -7.20 17.44
CA GLU A 181 0.88 -6.96 17.74
C GLU A 181 0.64 -6.45 19.18
N SER A 182 1.61 -6.62 20.09
CA SER A 182 1.45 -6.36 21.53
C SER A 182 2.30 -5.20 22.07
N SER A 183 3.15 -4.58 21.26
CA SER A 183 4.15 -3.62 21.75
C SER A 183 4.03 -2.21 21.17
N ASN A 184 4.73 -1.28 21.81
CA ASN A 184 5.01 0.08 21.31
C ASN A 184 5.69 0.10 19.92
N LEU A 185 6.09 -1.05 19.37
CA LEU A 185 6.67 -1.17 18.03
C LEU A 185 5.67 -0.90 16.90
N ARG A 186 4.36 -0.84 17.20
CA ARG A 186 3.33 -0.46 16.24
C ARG A 186 2.93 1.02 16.36
N HIS A 187 3.59 1.81 17.22
CA HIS A 187 3.11 3.14 17.59
C HIS A 187 2.85 4.01 16.36
N GLY A 188 1.59 4.41 16.18
CA GLY A 188 1.11 5.20 15.05
C GLY A 188 0.64 4.38 13.83
N ILE A 189 0.96 3.09 13.69
CA ILE A 189 0.52 2.23 12.59
C ILE A 189 -0.78 1.53 12.99
N ASP A 190 -1.90 1.75 12.29
CA ASP A 190 -3.20 1.14 12.61
C ASP A 190 -3.28 -0.33 12.24
N LYS A 191 -2.79 -0.73 11.06
CA LYS A 191 -2.84 -2.12 10.61
C LYS A 191 -1.63 -2.50 9.76
N ILE A 192 -1.09 -3.71 9.95
CA ILE A 192 -0.03 -4.30 9.14
C ILE A 192 -0.58 -5.59 8.54
N PHE A 193 -0.47 -5.73 7.22
CA PHE A 193 -0.90 -6.91 6.48
C PHE A 193 0.32 -7.59 5.88
N ILE A 194 0.56 -8.85 6.24
CA ILE A 194 1.68 -9.66 5.74
C ILE A 194 1.13 -10.73 4.79
N LEU A 195 1.32 -10.53 3.50
CA LEU A 195 0.67 -11.37 2.50
C LEU A 195 1.20 -12.79 2.42
N ARG A 196 2.44 -13.06 2.80
CA ARG A 196 3.12 -14.33 2.51
C ARG A 196 3.88 -14.82 3.74
N GLU A 197 3.97 -16.14 3.94
CA GLU A 197 4.80 -16.74 4.99
C GLU A 197 6.26 -16.80 4.54
N GLY A 198 7.23 -16.76 5.45
CA GLY A 198 8.63 -17.07 5.10
C GLY A 198 9.39 -15.92 4.45
N LYS A 199 10.33 -16.24 3.55
CA LYS A 199 11.37 -15.32 3.07
C LYS A 199 11.07 -14.74 1.70
N ARG A 200 11.52 -13.50 1.43
CA ARG A 200 11.29 -12.82 0.14
C ARG A 200 11.80 -13.56 -1.09
N LYS A 201 12.83 -14.39 -0.90
CA LYS A 201 13.50 -15.13 -1.98
C LYS A 201 12.80 -16.44 -2.34
N ASP A 202 11.81 -16.87 -1.56
CA ASP A 202 11.04 -18.07 -1.90
C ASP A 202 10.12 -17.76 -3.08
N LYS A 203 10.45 -18.35 -4.24
CA LYS A 203 9.75 -18.08 -5.49
C LYS A 203 8.38 -18.74 -5.59
N ASN A 204 8.16 -19.81 -4.82
CA ASN A 204 6.92 -20.59 -4.82
C ASN A 204 5.90 -20.05 -3.82
N ASN A 205 6.35 -19.16 -2.94
CA ASN A 205 5.53 -18.55 -1.92
C ASN A 205 4.38 -17.77 -2.56
N LYS A 206 3.13 -18.05 -2.15
CA LYS A 206 1.89 -17.44 -2.69
C LYS A 206 1.28 -16.45 -1.70
N PRO A 207 0.50 -15.46 -2.15
CA PRO A 207 -0.29 -14.63 -1.24
C PRO A 207 -1.30 -15.48 -0.46
N ARG A 208 -1.44 -15.19 0.82
CA ARG A 208 -2.49 -15.72 1.67
C ARG A 208 -3.80 -15.05 1.33
N LYS A 209 -4.74 -15.86 0.86
CA LYS A 209 -6.11 -15.42 0.57
C LYS A 209 -6.76 -14.78 1.80
N THR A 210 -6.61 -15.38 2.97
CA THR A 210 -7.18 -14.89 4.25
C THR A 210 -6.75 -13.45 4.54
N THR A 211 -5.45 -13.15 4.50
CA THR A 211 -4.92 -11.80 4.76
C THR A 211 -5.40 -10.76 3.75
N LEU A 212 -5.61 -11.16 2.49
CA LEU A 212 -6.17 -10.26 1.47
C LEU A 212 -7.65 -9.95 1.70
N PHE A 213 -8.43 -10.93 2.18
CA PHE A 213 -9.80 -10.68 2.62
C PHE A 213 -9.84 -9.81 3.88
N GLU A 214 -8.95 -10.04 4.85
CA GLU A 214 -8.81 -9.16 6.02
C GLU A 214 -8.50 -7.71 5.61
N PHE A 215 -7.60 -7.51 4.64
CA PHE A 215 -7.31 -6.19 4.08
C PHE A 215 -8.56 -5.57 3.46
N LYS A 216 -9.28 -6.32 2.62
CA LYS A 216 -10.54 -5.86 2.03
C LYS A 216 -11.55 -5.47 3.12
N ASP A 217 -11.77 -6.33 4.10
CA ASP A 217 -12.79 -6.12 5.15
C ASP A 217 -12.44 -4.94 6.05
N PHE A 218 -11.16 -4.71 6.30
CA PHE A 218 -10.67 -3.53 6.98
C PHE A 218 -11.01 -2.24 6.20
N ILE A 219 -10.75 -2.22 4.89
CA ILE A 219 -11.10 -1.07 4.03
C ILE A 219 -12.62 -0.87 3.96
N VAL A 220 -13.40 -1.95 3.79
CA VAL A 220 -14.87 -1.88 3.78
C VAL A 220 -15.40 -1.30 5.09
N SER A 221 -14.91 -1.80 6.22
CA SER A 221 -15.32 -1.33 7.56
C SER A 221 -14.95 0.14 7.76
N PHE A 222 -13.75 0.52 7.36
CA PHE A 222 -13.30 1.91 7.41
C PHE A 222 -14.20 2.85 6.60
N LEU A 223 -14.51 2.49 5.34
CA LEU A 223 -15.34 3.32 4.47
C LEU A 223 -16.80 3.41 4.95
N LYS A 224 -17.33 2.36 5.57
CA LYS A 224 -18.69 2.36 6.13
C LYS A 224 -18.80 3.19 7.41
N ASN A 225 -17.75 3.16 8.26
CA ASN A 225 -17.74 3.82 9.56
C ASN A 225 -17.18 5.25 9.51
N GLY A 226 -16.44 5.62 8.47
CA GLY A 226 -15.82 6.93 8.29
C GLY A 226 -16.76 8.05 7.82
N ARG A 227 -18.00 8.07 8.34
CA ARG A 227 -18.98 9.15 8.10
C ARG A 227 -18.59 10.41 8.86
#